data_AF-A0A918M6E0-F1
#
_entry.id   AF-A0A918M6E0-F1
#
_cell.length_a   1.000
_cell.length_b   1.000
_cell.length_c   1.000
_cell.angle_alpha   90.00
_cell.angle_beta   90.00
_cell.angle_gamma   90.00
#
_symmetry.space_group_name_H-M   'P 1'
#
loop_
_entity.id
_entity.type
_entity.pdbx_description
1 polymer ?
#
loop_
_entity_poly.entity_id
_entity_poly.type
_entity_poly.pdbx_seq_one_letter_code
_entity_poly.pdbx_strand_id
1 'polypeptide(L)' 'MPKPTYILTATSRTGQKVNLITGGPTDFVAVYDEADLKRRLEAAKADPRDLDVTVQRVN' A
#
# COMPACT_ATOMS: atom_id res chain seq x y z
N MET A 1 -7.60 13.79 15.73
CA MET A 1 -7.43 13.11 14.43
C MET A 1 -7.47 11.61 14.68
N PRO A 2 -8.17 10.81 13.85
CA PRO A 2 -8.11 9.36 13.96
C PRO A 2 -6.65 8.91 13.79
N LYS A 3 -6.19 7.99 14.65
CA LYS A 3 -4.86 7.39 14.51
C LYS A 3 -4.94 6.25 13.49
N PRO A 4 -3.99 6.13 12.56
CA PRO A 4 -3.94 4.98 11.67
C PRO A 4 -3.73 3.70 12.47
N THR A 5 -4.34 2.61 12.04
CA THR A 5 -4.15 1.29 12.64
C THR A 5 -3.02 0.55 11.91
N TYR A 6 -2.86 0.79 10.61
CA TYR A 6 -1.83 0.19 9.78
C TYR A 6 -1.16 1.21 8.87
N ILE A 7 0.11 0.96 8.55
CA ILE A 7 0.81 1.53 7.41
C ILE A 7 0.98 0.41 6.38
N LEU A 8 0.42 0.62 5.20
CA LEU A 8 0.55 -0.28 4.07
C LEU A 8 1.59 0.29 3.12
N THR A 9 2.65 -0.45 2.83
CA THR A 9 3.67 -0.08 1.85
C THR A 9 3.56 -1.01 0.65
N ALA A 10 3.53 -0.45 -0.56
CA ALA A 10 3.49 -1.20 -1.81
C ALA A 10 4.70 -0.83 -2.67
N THR A 11 5.44 -1.83 -3.15
CA THR A 11 6.60 -1.67 -4.03
C THR A 11 6.39 -2.48 -5.30
N SER A 12 6.48 -1.85 -6.47
CA SER A 12 6.44 -2.56 -7.75
C SER A 12 7.71 -3.38 -7.95
N ARG A 13 7.56 -4.70 -8.12
CA ARG A 13 8.67 -5.59 -8.47
C ARG A 13 9.18 -5.38 -9.89
N THR A 14 8.34 -4.81 -10.75
CA THR A 14 8.68 -4.48 -12.14
C THR A 14 9.34 -3.10 -12.29
N GLY A 15 9.49 -2.34 -11.19
CA GLY A 15 10.03 -0.97 -11.20
C GLY A 15 9.05 0.07 -11.77
N GLN A 16 7.80 -0.31 -12.01
CA GLN A 16 6.78 0.62 -12.47
C GLN A 16 6.42 1.63 -11.37
N LYS A 17 6.00 2.83 -11.78
CA LYS A 17 5.68 3.91 -10.86
C LYS A 17 4.45 3.56 -10.01
N VAL A 18 4.63 3.65 -8.70
CA VAL A 18 3.55 3.48 -7.72
C VAL A 18 3.23 4.83 -7.09
N ASN A 19 4.25 5.56 -6.64
CA ASN A 19 4.08 6.90 -6.12
C ASN A 19 4.05 7.92 -7.26
N LEU A 20 2.91 8.57 -7.46
CA LEU A 20 2.70 9.53 -8.54
C LEU A 20 3.34 10.89 -8.28
N ILE A 21 3.73 11.19 -7.04
CA ILE A 21 4.35 12.45 -6.63
C ILE A 21 5.86 12.38 -6.87
N THR A 22 6.52 11.34 -6.37
CA THR A 22 7.97 11.16 -6.48
C THR A 22 8.36 10.44 -7.76
N GLY A 23 7.40 9.76 -8.42
CA GLY A 23 7.65 8.90 -9.57
C GLY A 23 8.37 7.60 -9.22
N GLY A 24 8.51 7.28 -7.93
CA GLY A 24 9.19 6.08 -7.44
C GLY A 24 8.35 4.80 -7.54
N PRO A 25 9.00 3.63 -7.49
CA PRO A 25 8.31 2.34 -7.54
C PRO A 25 7.68 1.93 -6.21
N THR A 26 7.85 2.73 -5.15
CA THR A 26 7.33 2.46 -3.81
C THR A 26 6.44 3.59 -3.34
N ASP A 27 5.31 3.26 -2.73
CA ASP A 27 4.43 4.19 -2.03
C ASP A 27 3.89 3.60 -0.72
N PHE A 28 3.41 4.46 0.17
CA PHE A 28 2.79 4.02 1.42
C PHE A 28 1.51 4.80 1.72
N VAL A 29 0.61 4.16 2.46
CA VAL A 29 -0.66 4.75 2.84
C VAL A 29 -1.07 4.35 4.25
N ALA A 30 -1.62 5.32 4.98
CA ALA A 30 -2.23 5.12 6.29
C ALA A 30 -3.61 4.46 6.13
N VAL A 31 -3.85 3.39 6.87
CA VAL A 31 -5.09 2.62 6.87
C VAL A 31 -5.67 2.59 8.28
N TYR A 32 -6.97 2.88 8.40
CA TYR A 32 -7.61 3.14 9.69
C TYR A 32 -8.40 1.94 10.23
N ASP A 33 -8.88 1.06 9.35
CA ASP A 33 -9.65 -0.13 9.71
C ASP A 33 -9.28 -1.36 8.87
N GLU A 34 -9.71 -2.54 9.32
CA GLU A 34 -9.40 -3.82 8.69
C GLU A 34 -10.12 -4.01 7.35
N ALA A 35 -11.30 -3.43 7.17
CA ALA A 35 -12.06 -3.55 5.94
C ALA A 35 -11.36 -2.82 4.78
N ASP A 36 -10.83 -1.62 5.05
CA ASP A 36 -10.02 -0.86 4.11
C ASP A 36 -8.70 -1.56 3.80
N LEU A 37 -8.03 -2.12 4.82
CA LEU A 37 -6.82 -2.91 4.61
C LEU A 37 -7.08 -4.08 3.66
N LYS A 38 -8.13 -4.86 3.90
CA LYS A 38 -8.50 -6.00 3.05
C LYS A 38 -8.76 -5.57 1.60
N ARG A 39 -9.52 -4.50 1.37
CA ARG A 39 -9.79 -3.99 0.01
C ARG A 39 -8.49 -3.62 -0.73
N ARG A 40 -7.55 -2.97 -0.03
CA ARG A 40 -6.26 -2.57 -0.62
C ARG A 40 -5.36 -3.76 -0.93
N LEU A 41 -5.33 -4.76 -0.05
CA LEU A 41 -4.58 -6.00 -0.29
C LEU A 41 -5.12 -6.76 -1.50
N GLU A 42 -6.44 -6.87 -1.65
CA GLU A 42 -7.04 -7.51 -2.84
C GLU A 42 -6.78 -6.72 -4.12
N ALA A 43 -6.87 -5.39 -4.07
CA ALA A 43 -6.51 -4.54 -5.21
C ALA A 43 -5.04 -4.71 -5.62
N ALA A 44 -4.12 -4.81 -4.65
CA ALA A 44 -2.70 -4.97 -4.93
C ALA A 44 -2.36 -6.32 -5.59
N LYS A 45 -3.08 -7.41 -5.24
CA LYS A 45 -2.91 -8.73 -5.87
C LYS A 45 -3.29 -8.73 -7.36
N ALA A 46 -4.27 -7.91 -7.74
CA ALA A 46 -4.74 -7.81 -9.12
C ALA A 46 -4.00 -6.70 -9.91
N ASP A 47 -3.03 -6.02 -9.29
CA ASP A 47 -2.37 -4.88 -9.91
C ASP A 47 -1.34 -5.33 -10.96
N PRO A 48 -1.39 -4.81 -12.20
CA PRO A 48 -0.47 -5.20 -13.27
C PRO A 48 1.00 -4.82 -13.00
N ARG A 49 1.27 -4.02 -11.96
CA ARG A 49 2.63 -3.59 -11.57
C ARG A 49 3.39 -4.63 -10.76
N ASP A 50 2.76 -5.77 -10.43
CA ASP A 50 3.29 -6.84 -9.57
C ASP A 50 3.79 -6.27 -8.23
N LEU A 51 2.84 -5.88 -7.39
CA LEU A 51 3.13 -5.17 -6.15
C LEU A 51 3.55 -6.13 -5.03
N ASP A 52 4.74 -5.92 -4.47
CA ASP A 52 5.15 -6.46 -3.18
C ASP A 52 4.61 -5.56 -2.06
N VAL A 53 3.83 -6.14 -1.15
CA VAL A 53 3.10 -5.37 -0.14
C VAL A 53 3.50 -5.78 1.27
N THR A 54 3.82 -4.80 2.10
CA THR A 54 4.10 -4.98 3.51
C THR A 54 3.11 -4.19 4.37
N VAL A 55 2.72 -4.78 5.50
CA VAL A 55 1.77 -4.18 6.45
C VAL A 55 2.45 -4.04 7.79
N GLN A 56 2.47 -2.83 8.33
CA GLN A 56 2.92 -2.57 9.70
C GLN A 56 1.72 -2.07 10.52
N ARG A 57 1.42 -2.77 11.63
CA ARG A 57 0.46 -2.26 12.62
C ARG A 57 1.13 -1.18 13.46
N VAL A 58 0.46 -0.04 13.65
CA VAL A 58 1.04 1.14 14.32
C VAL A 58 0.21 1.65 15.51
N ASN A 59 -0.80 0.88 15.93
CA ASN A 59 -1.62 1.07 17.13
C ASN A 59 -1.40 -0.04 18.14
#